data_AF-A0A2N1TIZ5-F1
#
_entry.id   AF-A0A2N1TIZ5-F1
#
_cell.length_a   1.000
_cell.length_b   1.000
_cell.length_c   1.000
_cell.angle_alpha   90.00
_cell.angle_beta   90.00
_cell.angle_gamma   90.00
#
_symmetry.space_group_name_H-M   'P 1'
#
loop_
_entity.id
_entity.type
_entity.pdbx_description
1 polymer ?
#
loop_
_entity_poly.entity_id
_entity_poly.type
_entity_poly.pdbx_seq_one_letter_code
_entity_poly.pdbx_strand_id
1 'polypeptide(L)'
;MKRKSFISGIFFACIIFHLPGTNLAASDDAYDYSSWGNNYYQSESVNIKNVNGKFYAYIVLLFNENPHFVNLIQKDSIPLKIMAHEGFHINAYKSYLNSLPEGALKGLARTMLSVYLESVRLDDQELHRIEDILVDRNIILKFSRDKNREFRKITLDYCIYGKKVEITTKHPLMEHKDKIYNIQPFIYYDEFSTSNSTFYYDMIYINMEEVLNDALIARKTIKGENVKSLFFVGSRVTDDIKFCLNKSFSGSSRIRDEIWEMFVIHELTHKMINNRFNYYDQVNGEELSLMSTIYAKPYLGLSVMYSYVNYNAINPHRIAAMNFVKYVAEKSGNRDIGRNPGLIKLMGEAQLKQLARDYFQLIVDRLD
;
A
#
# COMPACT_ATOMS: atom_id res chain seq x y z
N MET A 1 -1.00 -47.60 -8.48
CA MET A 1 -1.23 -46.28 -9.13
C MET A 1 -1.39 -45.21 -8.06
N LYS A 2 -0.35 -44.42 -7.81
CA LYS A 2 -0.36 -43.31 -6.83
C LYS A 2 -0.87 -42.05 -7.53
N ARG A 3 -2.00 -41.48 -7.08
CA ARG A 3 -2.42 -40.12 -7.44
C ARG A 3 -1.94 -39.15 -6.36
N LYS A 4 -1.14 -38.18 -6.78
CA LYS A 4 -0.67 -37.03 -6.00
C LYS A 4 -1.88 -36.13 -5.71
N SER A 5 -2.12 -35.82 -4.44
CA SER A 5 -2.99 -34.71 -4.04
C SER A 5 -2.15 -33.44 -4.04
N PHE A 6 -2.54 -32.47 -4.85
CA PHE A 6 -1.95 -31.13 -4.90
C PHE A 6 -2.50 -30.36 -3.71
N ILE A 7 -1.71 -30.21 -2.66
CA ILE A 7 -2.04 -29.35 -1.52
C ILE A 7 -1.81 -27.90 -1.95
N SER A 8 -2.90 -27.15 -2.08
CA SER A 8 -2.93 -25.70 -2.10
C SER A 8 -2.52 -25.18 -0.73
N GLY A 9 -1.22 -25.00 -0.51
CA GLY A 9 -0.67 -24.30 0.64
C GLY A 9 -0.19 -22.92 0.21
N ILE A 10 -1.00 -21.89 0.43
CA ILE A 10 -0.47 -20.53 0.59
C ILE A 10 0.03 -20.49 2.04
N PHE A 11 1.30 -20.83 2.22
CA PHE A 11 2.00 -20.66 3.48
C PHE A 11 2.30 -19.16 3.65
N PHE A 12 1.76 -18.55 4.71
CA PHE A 12 2.41 -17.41 5.36
C PHE A 12 3.72 -17.92 5.96
N ALA A 13 4.78 -17.89 5.16
CA ALA A 13 6.11 -18.12 5.64
C ALA A 13 6.81 -16.76 5.66
N CYS A 14 7.06 -16.23 6.87
CA CYS A 14 8.14 -15.29 7.10
C CYS A 14 9.45 -16.00 6.75
N ILE A 15 9.76 -16.13 5.46
CA ILE A 15 11.04 -16.62 4.98
C ILE A 15 11.94 -15.39 4.92
N ILE A 16 12.83 -15.30 5.90
CA ILE A 16 13.98 -14.42 5.84
C ILE A 16 14.85 -14.87 4.66
N PHE A 17 14.64 -14.26 3.50
CA PHE A 17 15.72 -14.11 2.55
C PHE A 17 16.46 -12.82 2.92
N HIS A 18 17.60 -12.98 3.59
CA HIS A 18 18.70 -12.04 3.44
C HIS A 18 19.14 -12.07 1.97
N LEU A 19 18.41 -11.36 1.11
CA LEU A 19 18.99 -10.81 -0.11
C LEU A 19 19.66 -9.51 0.30
N PRO A 20 20.90 -9.24 -0.15
CA PRO A 20 21.58 -8.01 0.20
C PRO A 20 20.76 -6.85 -0.38
N GLY A 21 20.00 -6.19 0.49
CA GLY A 21 19.48 -4.87 0.22
C GLY A 21 20.67 -4.05 -0.25
N THR A 22 20.55 -3.47 -1.44
CA THR A 22 21.48 -2.44 -1.87
C THR A 22 21.40 -1.33 -0.82
N ASN A 23 22.35 -1.35 0.10
CA ASN A 23 22.73 -0.24 0.94
C ASN A 23 23.11 0.90 -0.02
N LEU A 24 22.12 1.70 -0.43
CA LEU A 24 22.39 3.06 -0.82
C LEU A 24 22.83 3.75 0.45
N ALA A 25 24.14 3.95 0.53
CA ALA A 25 24.83 4.59 1.63
C ALA A 25 23.99 5.76 2.15
N ALA A 26 23.56 5.64 3.41
CA ALA A 26 23.22 6.78 4.22
C ALA A 26 24.42 7.72 4.17
N SER A 27 24.30 8.84 3.46
CA SER A 27 25.23 9.94 3.64
C SER A 27 24.96 10.52 5.01
N ASP A 28 26.02 10.59 5.82
CA ASP A 28 26.14 11.09 7.20
C ASP A 28 25.74 12.57 7.41
N ASP A 29 24.65 13.02 6.80
CA ASP A 29 23.99 14.28 7.15
C ASP A 29 22.64 13.93 7.78
N ALA A 30 22.68 13.65 9.09
CA ALA A 30 21.49 13.60 9.93
C ALA A 30 20.84 15.00 9.93
N TYR A 31 20.04 15.28 8.90
CA TYR A 31 19.22 16.47 8.84
C TYR A 31 18.25 16.44 10.02
N ASP A 32 18.31 17.52 10.79
CA ASP A 32 17.47 17.74 11.95
C ASP A 32 15.98 17.83 11.55
N TYR A 33 15.33 16.66 11.53
CA TYR A 33 13.89 16.50 11.35
C TYR A 33 13.08 17.07 12.54
N SER A 34 13.74 17.49 13.63
CA SER A 34 13.04 17.92 14.87
C SER A 34 12.36 19.29 14.77
N SER A 35 12.75 20.12 13.79
CA SER A 35 12.29 21.51 13.72
C SER A 35 10.96 21.72 12.95
N TRP A 36 10.52 20.77 12.13
CA TRP A 36 9.42 20.99 11.17
C TRP A 36 8.31 19.92 11.15
N GLY A 37 8.27 19.03 12.15
CA GLY A 37 7.28 17.95 12.24
C GLY A 37 6.86 17.51 13.65
N ASN A 38 7.36 18.18 14.70
CA ASN A 38 7.25 17.73 16.10
C ASN A 38 5.83 17.77 16.72
N ASN A 39 4.78 17.95 15.92
CA ASN A 39 3.38 17.85 16.36
C ASN A 39 2.50 16.95 15.47
N TYR A 40 3.02 16.35 14.39
CA TYR A 40 2.19 15.52 13.49
C TYR A 40 2.66 14.09 13.31
N TYR A 41 3.94 13.81 13.54
CA TYR A 41 4.44 12.46 13.78
C TYR A 41 5.64 12.58 14.72
N GLN A 42 5.37 12.72 16.01
CA GLN A 42 6.02 11.77 16.89
C GLN A 42 5.60 10.42 16.29
N SER A 43 6.53 9.56 15.90
CA SER A 43 6.16 8.17 15.95
C SER A 43 5.70 7.98 17.40
N GLU A 44 4.39 7.97 17.61
CA GLU A 44 3.89 6.91 18.45
C GLU A 44 4.54 5.69 17.81
N SER A 45 5.63 5.23 18.41
CA SER A 45 5.93 3.83 18.37
C SER A 45 4.66 3.20 18.91
N VAL A 46 3.70 2.92 18.00
CA VAL A 46 2.36 2.50 18.37
C VAL A 46 2.55 1.11 18.91
N ASN A 47 2.73 1.08 20.22
CA ASN A 47 3.28 -0.05 20.91
C ASN A 47 2.22 -1.14 20.92
N ILE A 48 2.50 -2.26 20.25
CA ILE A 48 1.64 -3.44 20.26
C ILE A 48 1.38 -3.94 21.69
N LYS A 49 2.18 -3.53 22.68
CA LYS A 49 2.01 -3.85 24.11
C LYS A 49 0.86 -3.11 24.81
N ASN A 50 -0.02 -2.42 24.09
CA ASN A 50 -1.25 -1.86 24.64
C ASN A 50 -2.41 -2.90 24.64
N VAL A 51 -3.58 -2.51 25.16
CA VAL A 51 -4.75 -3.39 25.27
C VAL A 51 -5.26 -3.89 23.91
N ASN A 52 -5.31 -3.01 22.91
CA ASN A 52 -5.79 -3.34 21.57
C ASN A 52 -4.77 -4.18 20.79
N GLY A 53 -3.48 -3.86 20.87
CA GLY A 53 -2.40 -4.64 20.28
C GLY A 53 -2.29 -6.04 20.89
N LYS A 54 -2.53 -6.17 22.21
CA LYS A 54 -2.68 -7.49 22.84
C LYS A 54 -3.88 -8.25 22.29
N PHE A 55 -5.04 -7.59 22.15
CA PHE A 55 -6.23 -8.24 21.58
C PHE A 55 -5.99 -8.70 20.13
N TYR A 56 -5.39 -7.84 19.30
CA TYR A 56 -4.92 -8.16 17.95
C TYR A 56 -4.04 -9.41 17.93
N ALA A 57 -3.00 -9.45 18.77
CA ALA A 57 -2.07 -10.57 18.84
C ALA A 57 -2.77 -11.90 19.15
N TYR A 58 -3.78 -11.89 20.03
CA TYR A 58 -4.58 -13.07 20.33
C TYR A 58 -5.55 -13.45 19.21
N ILE A 59 -6.08 -12.50 18.43
CA ILE A 59 -6.86 -12.82 17.21
C ILE A 59 -5.95 -13.51 16.19
N VAL A 60 -4.74 -12.98 15.95
CA VAL A 60 -3.76 -13.61 15.05
C VAL A 60 -3.38 -15.02 15.53
N LEU A 61 -3.14 -15.20 16.83
CA LEU A 61 -2.89 -16.52 17.40
C LEU A 61 -4.06 -17.48 17.13
N LEU A 62 -5.30 -17.04 17.34
CA LEU A 62 -6.48 -17.88 17.21
C LEU A 62 -6.72 -18.34 15.76
N PHE A 63 -6.54 -17.46 14.78
CA PHE A 63 -6.88 -17.80 13.39
C PHE A 63 -5.69 -18.34 12.58
N ASN A 64 -4.47 -17.88 12.87
CA ASN A 64 -3.27 -18.23 12.10
C ASN A 64 -2.34 -19.20 12.85
N GLU A 65 -2.71 -19.61 14.07
CA GLU A 65 -1.88 -20.47 14.94
C GLU A 65 -0.46 -19.90 15.16
N ASN A 66 -0.34 -18.57 15.09
CA ASN A 66 0.94 -17.87 15.14
C ASN A 66 1.11 -17.11 16.46
N PRO A 67 2.00 -17.55 17.38
CA PRO A 67 2.21 -16.90 18.67
C PRO A 67 3.19 -15.72 18.63
N HIS A 68 3.76 -15.38 17.47
CA HIS A 68 4.82 -14.38 17.35
C HIS A 68 4.50 -13.07 18.09
N PHE A 69 3.35 -12.45 17.80
CA PHE A 69 2.97 -11.18 18.43
C PHE A 69 2.64 -11.34 19.92
N VAL A 70 2.09 -12.48 20.33
CA VAL A 70 1.82 -12.77 21.75
C VAL A 70 3.14 -12.85 22.52
N ASN A 71 4.13 -13.56 21.97
CA ASN A 71 5.46 -13.68 22.54
C ASN A 71 6.26 -12.35 22.46
N LEU A 72 6.00 -11.50 21.47
CA LEU A 72 6.59 -10.16 21.40
C LEU A 72 6.09 -9.25 22.53
N ILE A 73 4.80 -9.36 22.89
CA ILE A 73 4.19 -8.59 23.98
C ILE A 73 4.57 -9.18 25.34
N GLN A 74 4.44 -10.50 25.47
CA GLN A 74 4.68 -11.26 26.69
C GLN A 74 5.75 -12.32 26.38
N LYS A 75 7.01 -11.94 26.61
CA LYS A 75 8.19 -12.76 26.27
C LYS A 75 8.02 -14.20 26.75
N ASP A 76 8.16 -15.14 25.81
CA ASP A 76 8.10 -16.59 26.03
C ASP A 76 6.82 -17.11 26.70
N SER A 77 5.72 -16.35 26.62
CA SER A 77 4.42 -16.73 27.22
C SER A 77 3.81 -17.98 26.58
N ILE A 78 4.11 -18.25 25.32
CA ILE A 78 3.76 -19.50 24.62
C ILE A 78 5.05 -20.21 24.21
N PRO A 79 5.53 -21.17 25.01
CA PRO A 79 6.72 -21.96 24.72
C PRO A 79 6.54 -22.87 23.49
N LEU A 80 7.63 -23.11 22.76
CA LEU A 80 7.67 -24.03 21.60
C LEU A 80 7.09 -25.42 21.91
N LYS A 81 7.32 -25.94 23.13
CA LYS A 81 6.79 -27.24 23.56
C LYS A 81 5.26 -27.27 23.55
N ILE A 82 4.60 -26.17 23.89
CA ILE A 82 3.14 -26.08 23.92
C ILE A 82 2.58 -26.01 22.49
N MET A 83 3.29 -25.36 21.57
CA MET A 83 2.90 -25.26 20.16
C MET A 83 2.85 -26.60 19.43
N ALA A 84 3.54 -27.62 19.94
CA ALA A 84 3.51 -28.98 19.38
C ALA A 84 2.19 -29.71 19.68
N HIS A 85 1.34 -29.19 20.56
CA HIS A 85 0.05 -29.79 20.89
C HIS A 85 -1.07 -29.20 20.03
N GLU A 86 -1.91 -30.08 19.47
CA GLU A 86 -3.08 -29.68 18.70
C GLU A 86 -4.03 -28.81 19.55
N GLY A 87 -4.52 -27.71 18.97
CA GLY A 87 -5.45 -26.79 19.64
C GLY A 87 -4.82 -25.87 20.68
N PHE A 88 -3.48 -25.76 20.74
CA PHE A 88 -2.80 -24.91 21.72
C PHE A 88 -3.25 -23.44 21.65
N HIS A 89 -3.47 -22.93 20.44
CA HIS A 89 -3.95 -21.57 20.16
C HIS A 89 -5.31 -21.31 20.78
N ILE A 90 -6.22 -22.29 20.74
CA ILE A 90 -7.55 -22.22 21.36
C ILE A 90 -7.41 -22.13 22.89
N ASN A 91 -6.54 -22.97 23.48
CA ASN A 91 -6.32 -22.99 24.92
C ASN A 91 -5.64 -21.71 25.43
N ALA A 92 -4.67 -21.20 24.68
CA ALA A 92 -4.01 -19.93 24.95
C ALA A 92 -4.99 -18.75 24.83
N TYR A 93 -5.86 -18.76 23.82
CA TYR A 93 -6.91 -17.76 23.65
C TYR A 93 -7.93 -17.81 24.80
N LYS A 94 -8.39 -19.00 25.20
CA LYS A 94 -9.29 -19.18 26.36
C LYS A 94 -8.65 -18.68 27.65
N SER A 95 -7.35 -18.91 27.85
CA SER A 95 -6.61 -18.37 28.99
C SER A 95 -6.58 -16.84 28.98
N TYR A 96 -6.31 -16.23 27.81
CA TYR A 96 -6.41 -14.78 27.65
C TYR A 96 -7.81 -14.27 27.97
N LEU A 97 -8.85 -14.90 27.42
CA LEU A 97 -10.24 -14.56 27.66
C LEU A 97 -10.59 -14.58 29.16
N ASN A 98 -10.13 -15.60 29.88
CA ASN A 98 -10.36 -15.72 31.33
C ASN A 98 -9.63 -14.64 32.15
N SER A 99 -8.52 -14.09 31.63
CA SER A 99 -7.78 -13.00 32.27
C SER A 99 -8.43 -11.62 32.09
N LEU A 100 -9.40 -11.48 31.18
CA LEU A 100 -10.07 -10.20 30.93
C LEU A 100 -11.17 -9.93 31.97
N PRO A 101 -11.30 -8.67 32.46
CA PRO A 101 -12.44 -8.26 33.25
C PRO A 101 -13.73 -8.29 32.41
N GLU A 102 -14.89 -8.48 33.05
CA GLU A 102 -16.17 -8.38 32.34
C GLU A 102 -16.34 -6.97 31.74
N GLY A 103 -16.83 -6.91 30.50
CA GLY A 103 -16.98 -5.66 29.75
C GLY A 103 -16.87 -5.85 28.24
N ALA A 104 -16.87 -4.73 27.51
CA ALA A 104 -16.92 -4.73 26.04
C ALA A 104 -15.78 -5.53 25.39
N LEU A 105 -14.54 -5.43 25.90
CA LEU A 105 -13.41 -6.18 25.36
C LEU A 105 -13.56 -7.69 25.53
N LYS A 106 -13.97 -8.14 26.71
CA LYS A 106 -14.21 -9.57 26.96
C LYS A 106 -15.38 -10.09 26.13
N GLY A 107 -16.42 -9.28 25.95
CA GLY A 107 -17.52 -9.57 25.03
C GLY A 107 -17.02 -9.80 23.61
N LEU A 108 -16.22 -8.88 23.07
CA LEU A 108 -15.64 -9.03 21.73
C LEU A 108 -14.68 -10.23 21.62
N ALA A 109 -13.87 -10.50 22.65
CA ALA A 109 -13.02 -11.67 22.66
C ALA A 109 -13.83 -12.99 22.68
N ARG A 110 -14.97 -13.04 23.39
CA ARG A 110 -15.91 -14.17 23.31
C ARG A 110 -16.45 -14.31 21.89
N THR A 111 -16.88 -13.20 21.27
CA THR A 111 -17.37 -13.21 19.88
C THR A 111 -16.32 -13.77 18.92
N MET A 112 -15.06 -13.34 19.00
CA MET A 112 -14.00 -13.86 18.13
C MET A 112 -13.74 -15.36 18.32
N LEU A 113 -13.83 -15.86 19.56
CA LEU A 113 -13.76 -17.29 19.82
C LEU A 113 -14.95 -18.04 19.21
N SER A 114 -16.16 -17.48 19.29
CA SER A 114 -17.35 -18.03 18.64
C SER A 114 -17.26 -17.99 17.12
N VAL A 115 -16.69 -16.96 16.50
CA VAL A 115 -16.42 -16.93 15.05
C VAL A 115 -15.56 -18.12 14.63
N TYR A 116 -14.52 -18.43 15.41
CA TYR A 116 -13.61 -19.53 15.13
C TYR A 116 -14.28 -20.91 15.34
N LEU A 117 -14.99 -21.11 16.46
CA LEU A 117 -15.55 -22.41 16.85
C LEU A 117 -16.92 -22.72 16.23
N GLU A 118 -17.74 -21.70 15.96
CA GLU A 118 -19.16 -21.81 15.59
C GLU A 118 -19.46 -21.21 14.21
N SER A 119 -18.51 -21.35 13.27
CA SER A 119 -18.54 -20.73 11.92
C SER A 119 -19.82 -20.90 11.10
N VAL A 120 -20.59 -21.97 11.33
CA VAL A 120 -21.86 -22.26 10.63
C VAL A 120 -23.01 -21.34 11.07
N ARG A 121 -22.95 -20.76 12.27
CA ARG A 121 -24.06 -19.99 12.85
C ARG A 121 -24.09 -18.52 12.45
N LEU A 122 -22.96 -17.97 12.07
CA LEU A 122 -22.85 -16.57 11.67
C LEU A 122 -23.21 -16.46 10.20
N ASP A 123 -23.89 -15.38 9.81
CA ASP A 123 -24.07 -14.99 8.41
C ASP A 123 -23.06 -13.89 8.02
N ASP A 124 -23.05 -13.48 6.75
CA ASP A 124 -22.06 -12.51 6.25
C ASP A 124 -22.33 -11.08 6.76
N GLN A 125 -23.58 -10.74 7.08
CA GLN A 125 -23.91 -9.43 7.66
C GLN A 125 -23.34 -9.31 9.07
N GLU A 126 -23.44 -10.37 9.86
CA GLU A 126 -22.87 -10.41 11.20
C GLU A 126 -21.34 -10.37 11.17
N LEU A 127 -20.71 -11.05 10.20
CA LEU A 127 -19.27 -10.95 10.00
C LEU A 127 -18.83 -9.52 9.67
N HIS A 128 -19.53 -8.82 8.78
CA HIS A 128 -19.22 -7.42 8.47
C HIS A 128 -19.42 -6.48 9.68
N ARG A 129 -20.44 -6.72 10.52
CA ARG A 129 -20.58 -5.95 11.77
C ARG A 129 -19.40 -6.16 12.72
N ILE A 130 -18.91 -7.40 12.83
CA ILE A 130 -17.74 -7.71 13.66
C ILE A 130 -16.49 -7.02 13.08
N GLU A 131 -16.30 -7.07 11.76
CA GLU A 131 -15.23 -6.34 11.06
C GLU A 131 -15.26 -4.85 11.41
N ASP A 132 -16.43 -4.19 11.30
CA ASP A 132 -16.60 -2.76 11.58
C ASP A 132 -16.30 -2.41 13.05
N ILE A 133 -16.79 -3.21 14.01
CA ILE A 133 -16.52 -2.97 15.44
C ILE A 133 -15.02 -3.08 15.77
N LEU A 134 -14.29 -3.95 15.08
CA LEU A 134 -12.86 -4.14 15.30
C LEU A 134 -12.02 -2.99 14.75
N VAL A 135 -12.49 -2.27 13.73
CA VAL A 135 -11.82 -1.08 13.20
C VAL A 135 -11.67 -0.01 14.29
N ASP A 136 -12.67 0.18 15.15
CA ASP A 136 -12.62 1.10 16.30
C ASP A 136 -11.56 0.72 17.35
N ARG A 137 -11.06 -0.52 17.28
CA ARG A 137 -9.94 -1.03 18.10
C ARG A 137 -8.62 -1.09 17.35
N ASN A 138 -8.52 -0.47 16.18
CA ASN A 138 -7.35 -0.51 15.31
C ASN A 138 -7.04 -1.94 14.79
N ILE A 139 -8.05 -2.80 14.72
CA ILE A 139 -7.91 -4.17 14.22
C ILE A 139 -8.70 -4.27 12.92
N ILE A 140 -7.97 -4.32 11.82
CA ILE A 140 -8.51 -4.28 10.47
C ILE A 140 -8.42 -5.69 9.91
N LEU A 141 -9.54 -6.36 9.78
CA LEU A 141 -9.58 -7.73 9.30
C LEU A 141 -10.71 -7.95 8.29
N LYS A 142 -10.60 -9.04 7.54
CA LYS A 142 -11.64 -9.50 6.62
C LYS A 142 -11.86 -10.99 6.76
N PHE A 143 -13.12 -11.37 6.92
CA PHE A 143 -13.54 -12.76 6.92
C PHE A 143 -13.97 -13.21 5.53
N SER A 144 -13.66 -14.45 5.20
CA SER A 144 -14.19 -15.16 4.06
C SER A 144 -14.70 -16.54 4.47
N ARG A 145 -15.47 -17.18 3.58
CA ARG A 145 -15.92 -18.56 3.76
C ARG A 145 -15.28 -19.45 2.72
N ASP A 146 -14.78 -20.60 3.16
CA ASP A 146 -14.41 -21.65 2.23
C ASP A 146 -15.65 -22.10 1.44
N LYS A 147 -15.54 -22.08 0.10
CA LYS A 147 -16.60 -22.47 -0.84
C LYS A 147 -16.68 -24.00 -1.00
N ASN A 148 -15.76 -24.77 -0.43
CA ASN A 148 -15.83 -26.23 -0.41
C ASN A 148 -16.95 -26.70 0.52
N ARG A 149 -17.92 -27.42 -0.08
CA ARG A 149 -19.26 -27.65 0.46
C ARG A 149 -19.36 -28.49 1.75
N GLU A 150 -18.27 -29.09 2.22
CA GLU A 150 -18.30 -29.97 3.41
C GLU A 150 -17.95 -29.25 4.73
N PHE A 151 -17.23 -28.13 4.68
CA PHE A 151 -16.87 -27.37 5.88
C PHE A 151 -16.93 -25.87 5.59
N ARG A 152 -18.02 -25.20 5.99
CA ARG A 152 -18.16 -23.73 5.91
C ARG A 152 -17.31 -23.04 6.97
N LYS A 153 -16.01 -23.33 6.99
CA LYS A 153 -15.07 -22.68 7.92
C LYS A 153 -14.92 -21.22 7.53
N ILE A 154 -14.95 -20.35 8.53
CA ILE A 154 -14.59 -18.94 8.36
C ILE A 154 -13.07 -18.85 8.37
N THR A 155 -12.53 -18.23 7.33
CA THR A 155 -11.11 -17.92 7.17
C THR A 155 -10.88 -16.42 7.33
N LEU A 156 -9.66 -16.08 7.72
CA LEU A 156 -9.21 -14.70 7.87
C LEU A 156 -8.37 -14.36 6.64
N ASP A 157 -8.90 -13.51 5.76
CA ASP A 157 -8.18 -13.09 4.54
C ASP A 157 -6.97 -12.20 4.90
N TYR A 158 -7.18 -11.29 5.85
CA TYR A 158 -6.14 -10.46 6.43
C TYR A 158 -6.48 -10.03 7.85
N CYS A 159 -5.44 -9.65 8.61
CA CYS A 159 -5.58 -9.08 9.95
C CYS A 159 -4.40 -8.14 10.25
N ILE A 160 -4.68 -6.85 10.23
CA ILE A 160 -3.70 -5.77 10.31
C ILE A 160 -4.02 -4.91 11.53
N TYR A 161 -2.99 -4.60 12.30
CA TYR A 161 -3.07 -3.66 13.42
C TYR A 161 -2.70 -2.27 12.91
N GLY A 162 -3.66 -1.35 12.88
CA GLY A 162 -3.48 -0.05 12.26
C GLY A 162 -4.75 0.79 12.17
N LYS A 163 -4.69 1.82 11.33
CA LYS A 163 -5.83 2.68 11.00
C LYS A 163 -6.29 2.46 9.57
N LYS A 164 -7.61 2.31 9.39
CA LYS A 164 -8.29 2.19 8.10
C LYS A 164 -8.80 3.57 7.68
N VAL A 165 -8.43 4.04 6.50
CA VAL A 165 -8.84 5.34 5.96
C VAL A 165 -9.51 5.13 4.62
N GLU A 166 -10.78 5.52 4.49
CA GLU A 166 -11.51 5.45 3.21
C GLU A 166 -10.89 6.42 2.20
N ILE A 167 -10.60 5.92 0.99
CA ILE A 167 -10.15 6.75 -0.11
C ILE A 167 -11.36 7.43 -0.74
N THR A 168 -11.41 8.75 -0.62
CA THR A 168 -12.48 9.57 -1.21
C THR A 168 -12.12 10.14 -2.59
N THR A 169 -10.86 10.00 -3.00
CA THR A 169 -10.37 10.46 -4.32
C THR A 169 -11.03 9.65 -5.43
N LYS A 170 -11.65 10.33 -6.39
CA LYS A 170 -12.20 9.68 -7.59
C LYS A 170 -11.10 9.45 -8.60
N HIS A 171 -11.04 8.25 -9.17
CA HIS A 171 -10.09 7.95 -10.23
C HIS A 171 -10.43 8.77 -11.49
N PRO A 172 -9.45 9.39 -12.16
CA PRO A 172 -9.74 10.40 -13.18
C PRO A 172 -10.12 9.83 -14.55
N LEU A 173 -9.80 8.55 -14.83
CA LEU A 173 -10.00 7.91 -16.14
C LEU A 173 -10.83 6.61 -16.08
N MET A 174 -11.24 6.18 -14.90
CA MET A 174 -11.96 4.92 -14.70
C MET A 174 -12.97 5.08 -13.58
N GLU A 175 -14.09 4.37 -13.69
CA GLU A 175 -15.09 4.31 -12.63
C GLU A 175 -14.93 3.04 -11.79
N HIS A 176 -15.12 3.17 -10.49
CA HIS A 176 -15.27 2.06 -9.55
C HIS A 176 -16.42 2.35 -8.59
N LYS A 177 -17.10 1.30 -8.12
CA LYS A 177 -18.22 1.40 -7.17
C LYS A 177 -17.84 0.93 -5.76
N ASP A 178 -16.78 0.12 -5.67
CA ASP A 178 -16.35 -0.50 -4.42
C ASP A 178 -15.60 0.52 -3.55
N LYS A 179 -15.72 0.37 -2.23
CA LYS A 179 -14.92 1.19 -1.31
C LYS A 179 -13.49 0.66 -1.27
N ILE A 180 -12.53 1.56 -1.50
CA ILE A 180 -11.11 1.28 -1.35
C ILE A 180 -10.59 2.04 -0.13
N TYR A 181 -9.70 1.40 0.62
CA TYR A 181 -9.13 1.95 1.85
C TYR A 181 -7.60 2.02 1.76
N ASN A 182 -7.04 3.10 2.28
CA ASN A 182 -5.63 3.14 2.65
C ASN A 182 -5.45 2.65 4.08
N ILE A 183 -4.46 1.79 4.31
CA ILE A 183 -4.10 1.34 5.65
C ILE A 183 -2.87 2.06 6.16
N GLN A 184 -2.89 2.44 7.44
CA GLN A 184 -1.74 2.97 8.15
C GLN A 184 -1.37 1.97 9.24
N PRO A 185 -0.43 1.05 8.97
CA PRO A 185 -0.07 0.01 9.92
C PRO A 185 0.67 0.61 11.12
N PHE A 186 0.42 0.05 12.30
CA PHE A 186 1.04 0.46 13.57
C PHE A 186 2.27 -0.37 13.93
N ILE A 187 2.44 -1.50 13.26
CA ILE A 187 3.61 -2.36 13.32
C ILE A 187 4.06 -2.66 11.90
N TYR A 188 5.30 -3.11 11.76
CA TYR A 188 5.84 -3.46 10.45
C TYR A 188 5.19 -4.73 9.88
N TYR A 189 4.84 -4.68 8.60
CA TYR A 189 4.43 -5.81 7.77
C TYR A 189 5.28 -5.79 6.50
N ASP A 190 5.80 -6.93 6.06
CA ASP A 190 6.66 -7.01 4.87
C ASP A 190 5.99 -6.44 3.60
N GLU A 191 4.68 -6.61 3.49
CA GLU A 191 3.85 -6.09 2.40
C GLU A 191 3.67 -4.55 2.40
N PHE A 192 4.03 -3.86 3.49
CA PHE A 192 3.81 -2.41 3.66
C PHE A 192 5.12 -1.63 3.85
N SER A 193 6.16 -1.99 3.10
CA SER A 193 7.46 -1.29 3.12
C SER A 193 7.51 -0.05 2.21
N THR A 194 6.80 -0.08 1.07
CA THR A 194 6.69 1.03 0.11
C THR A 194 5.25 1.17 -0.34
N SER A 195 4.87 2.33 -0.87
CA SER A 195 3.55 2.50 -1.49
C SER A 195 3.30 1.42 -2.55
N ASN A 196 2.12 0.80 -2.50
CA ASN A 196 1.71 -0.25 -3.41
C ASN A 196 0.19 -0.49 -3.40
N SER A 197 -0.31 -1.15 -4.43
CA SER A 197 -1.73 -1.47 -4.55
C SER A 197 -2.18 -2.67 -3.71
N THR A 198 -1.33 -3.37 -2.97
CA THR A 198 -1.63 -4.60 -2.20
C THR A 198 -2.31 -5.73 -3.02
N PHE A 199 -2.32 -6.95 -2.49
CA PHE A 199 -3.09 -8.06 -3.09
C PHE A 199 -4.54 -8.13 -2.58
N TYR A 200 -4.92 -7.36 -1.55
CA TYR A 200 -6.28 -7.36 -1.01
C TYR A 200 -7.22 -6.52 -1.87
N TYR A 201 -8.42 -7.03 -2.14
CA TYR A 201 -9.35 -6.43 -3.10
C TYR A 201 -9.75 -4.98 -2.76
N ASP A 202 -9.91 -4.65 -1.48
CA ASP A 202 -10.45 -3.37 -1.01
C ASP A 202 -9.38 -2.41 -0.48
N MET A 203 -8.10 -2.66 -0.76
CA MET A 203 -7.00 -2.00 -0.06
C MET A 203 -5.91 -1.49 -1.01
N ILE A 204 -5.42 -0.29 -0.73
CA ILE A 204 -4.11 0.19 -1.19
C ILE A 204 -3.27 0.57 0.02
N TYR A 205 -1.96 0.69 -0.15
CA TYR A 205 -1.06 1.19 0.86
C TYR A 205 -0.24 2.35 0.30
N ILE A 206 -0.32 3.50 0.94
CA ILE A 206 0.52 4.66 0.66
C ILE A 206 1.42 4.89 1.88
N ASN A 207 2.73 4.82 1.67
CA ASN A 207 3.70 5.14 2.71
C ASN A 207 3.76 6.66 2.90
N MET A 208 3.32 7.12 4.08
CA MET A 208 3.29 8.56 4.39
C MET A 208 4.69 9.19 4.44
N GLU A 209 5.73 8.43 4.72
CA GLU A 209 7.11 8.95 4.69
C GLU A 209 7.50 9.36 3.27
N GLU A 210 7.10 8.58 2.25
CA GLU A 210 7.32 8.93 0.83
C GLU A 210 6.59 10.23 0.48
N VAL A 211 5.31 10.34 0.86
CA VAL A 211 4.49 11.53 0.64
C VAL A 211 5.11 12.77 1.30
N LEU A 212 5.59 12.65 2.54
CA LEU A 212 6.18 13.75 3.30
C LEU A 212 7.54 14.17 2.72
N ASN A 213 8.38 13.20 2.34
CA ASN A 213 9.66 13.43 1.69
C ASN A 213 9.47 14.18 0.37
N ASP A 214 8.59 13.69 -0.50
CA ASP A 214 8.31 14.31 -1.80
C ASP A 214 7.69 15.71 -1.63
N ALA A 215 6.82 15.91 -0.62
CA ALA A 215 6.26 17.21 -0.30
C ALA A 215 7.30 18.21 0.21
N LEU A 216 8.29 17.75 0.99
CA LEU A 216 9.42 18.57 1.40
C LEU A 216 10.25 19.00 0.19
N ILE A 217 10.56 18.06 -0.72
CA ILE A 217 11.34 18.33 -1.94
C ILE A 217 10.62 19.35 -2.83
N ALA A 218 9.31 19.18 -3.04
CA ALA A 218 8.51 20.12 -3.80
C ALA A 218 8.50 21.52 -3.17
N ARG A 219 8.33 21.63 -1.84
CA ARG A 219 8.42 22.91 -1.12
C ARG A 219 9.77 23.58 -1.29
N LYS A 220 10.86 22.84 -1.10
CA LYS A 220 12.24 23.35 -1.26
C LYS A 220 12.49 23.84 -2.69
N THR A 221 12.00 23.09 -3.69
CA THR A 221 12.13 23.44 -5.10
C THR A 221 11.47 24.78 -5.42
N ILE A 222 10.23 25.00 -4.98
CA ILE A 222 9.47 26.24 -5.22
C ILE A 222 10.12 27.44 -4.53
N LYS A 223 10.74 27.23 -3.37
CA LYS A 223 11.50 28.26 -2.65
C LYS A 223 12.87 28.56 -3.27
N GLY A 224 13.29 27.82 -4.29
CA GLY A 224 14.62 27.95 -4.89
C GLY A 224 15.75 27.39 -4.01
N GLU A 225 15.42 26.56 -3.01
CA GLU A 225 16.41 25.90 -2.17
C GLU A 225 17.13 24.77 -2.92
N ASN A 226 18.32 24.39 -2.44
CA ASN A 226 19.07 23.30 -3.06
C ASN A 226 18.44 21.93 -2.75
N VAL A 227 18.07 21.21 -3.81
CA VAL A 227 17.47 19.87 -3.75
C VAL A 227 18.26 18.83 -4.55
N LYS A 228 19.46 19.17 -5.07
CA LYS A 228 20.21 18.31 -6.01
C LYS A 228 20.66 16.97 -5.42
N SER A 229 20.74 16.82 -4.10
CA SER A 229 21.09 15.57 -3.41
C SER A 229 19.87 14.76 -2.98
N LEU A 230 18.66 15.30 -3.15
CA LEU A 230 17.42 14.65 -2.71
C LEU A 230 16.86 13.74 -3.81
N PHE A 231 16.02 12.80 -3.39
CA PHE A 231 15.38 11.82 -4.26
C PHE A 231 13.87 12.04 -4.26
N PHE A 232 13.31 12.42 -5.41
CA PHE A 232 11.87 12.57 -5.61
C PHE A 232 11.35 11.34 -6.33
N VAL A 233 10.38 10.64 -5.74
CA VAL A 233 9.87 9.36 -6.26
C VAL A 233 11.04 8.43 -6.66
N GLY A 234 11.93 8.18 -5.70
CA GLY A 234 13.06 7.25 -5.85
C GLY A 234 14.19 7.67 -6.78
N SER A 235 14.15 8.84 -7.42
CA SER A 235 15.20 9.30 -8.35
C SER A 235 15.81 10.65 -7.94
N ARG A 236 17.08 10.87 -8.28
CA ARG A 236 17.76 12.14 -8.01
C ARG A 236 17.05 13.31 -8.72
N VAL A 237 16.80 14.39 -8.00
CA VAL A 237 16.11 15.57 -8.54
C VAL A 237 16.92 16.23 -9.67
N THR A 238 16.38 16.22 -10.88
CA THR A 238 16.94 16.84 -12.10
C THR A 238 16.31 18.21 -12.41
N ASP A 239 16.84 18.92 -13.41
CA ASP A 239 16.27 20.18 -13.88
C ASP A 239 14.89 20.00 -14.54
N ASP A 240 14.61 18.83 -15.14
CA ASP A 240 13.28 18.48 -15.67
C ASP A 240 12.26 18.30 -14.54
N ILE A 241 12.64 17.57 -13.49
CA ILE A 241 11.80 17.37 -12.30
C ILE A 241 11.51 18.73 -11.63
N LYS A 242 12.54 19.56 -11.41
CA LYS A 242 12.35 20.89 -10.80
C LYS A 242 11.43 21.79 -11.62
N PHE A 243 11.59 21.80 -12.94
CA PHE A 243 10.70 22.56 -13.82
C PHE A 243 9.24 22.15 -13.62
N CYS A 244 8.98 20.84 -13.62
CA CYS A 244 7.65 20.29 -13.42
C CYS A 244 7.08 20.61 -12.04
N LEU A 245 7.86 20.47 -10.97
CA LEU A 245 7.41 20.81 -9.61
C LEU A 245 7.05 22.30 -9.49
N ASN A 246 7.87 23.20 -10.05
CA ASN A 246 7.57 24.64 -10.07
C ASN A 246 6.30 24.98 -10.85
N LYS A 247 6.01 24.22 -11.92
CA LYS A 247 4.78 24.37 -12.71
C LYS A 247 3.54 23.77 -12.04
N SER A 248 3.72 22.76 -11.19
CA SER A 248 2.62 22.00 -10.58
C SER A 248 1.92 22.76 -9.46
N PHE A 249 2.63 23.67 -8.79
CA PHE A 249 2.15 24.29 -7.56
C PHE A 249 2.24 25.81 -7.62
N SER A 250 1.12 26.49 -7.36
CA SER A 250 1.08 27.95 -7.24
C SER A 250 1.48 28.45 -5.84
N GLY A 251 1.59 27.55 -4.86
CA GLY A 251 1.94 27.88 -3.47
C GLY A 251 2.16 26.64 -2.61
N SER A 252 2.69 26.85 -1.40
CA SER A 252 3.16 25.76 -0.53
C SER A 252 2.09 25.03 0.27
N SER A 253 0.88 25.61 0.40
CA SER A 253 -0.15 25.13 1.32
C SER A 253 -0.78 23.79 0.92
N ARG A 254 -0.86 23.50 -0.38
CA ARG A 254 -1.54 22.30 -0.91
C ARG A 254 -0.63 21.18 -1.37
N ILE A 255 0.69 21.39 -1.36
CA ILE A 255 1.67 20.45 -1.94
C ILE A 255 1.53 19.04 -1.37
N ARG A 256 1.40 18.91 -0.05
CA ARG A 256 1.26 17.60 0.59
C ARG A 256 0.01 16.87 0.10
N ASP A 257 -1.12 17.57 0.05
CA ASP A 257 -2.40 16.96 -0.31
C ASP A 257 -2.43 16.57 -1.79
N GLU A 258 -1.77 17.35 -2.65
CA GLU A 258 -1.65 17.03 -4.08
C GLU A 258 -0.68 15.88 -4.35
N ILE A 259 0.40 15.75 -3.56
CA ILE A 259 1.30 14.58 -3.64
C ILE A 259 0.62 13.33 -3.08
N TRP A 260 -0.13 13.46 -1.97
CA TRP A 260 -0.99 12.39 -1.49
C TRP A 260 -1.98 11.93 -2.57
N GLU A 261 -2.68 12.87 -3.20
CA GLU A 261 -3.62 12.58 -4.29
C GLU A 261 -2.93 11.90 -5.48
N MET A 262 -1.71 12.31 -5.83
CA MET A 262 -0.88 11.68 -6.86
C MET A 262 -0.62 10.20 -6.54
N PHE A 263 -0.13 9.88 -5.33
CA PHE A 263 0.09 8.50 -4.89
C PHE A 263 -1.22 7.69 -4.89
N VAL A 264 -2.31 8.28 -4.41
CA VAL A 264 -3.63 7.62 -4.41
C VAL A 264 -4.08 7.29 -5.84
N ILE A 265 -3.99 8.23 -6.79
CA ILE A 265 -4.37 7.98 -8.19
C ILE A 265 -3.51 6.87 -8.79
N HIS A 266 -2.19 6.90 -8.51
CA HIS A 266 -1.25 5.90 -8.99
C HIS A 266 -1.63 4.49 -8.53
N GLU A 267 -1.72 4.27 -7.21
CA GLU A 267 -2.02 2.95 -6.64
C GLU A 267 -3.46 2.49 -6.89
N LEU A 268 -4.41 3.43 -6.94
CA LEU A 268 -5.80 3.12 -7.29
C LEU A 268 -5.90 2.62 -8.73
N THR A 269 -5.09 3.15 -9.66
CA THR A 269 -5.05 2.65 -11.03
C THR A 269 -4.66 1.17 -11.07
N HIS A 270 -3.56 0.80 -10.39
CA HIS A 270 -3.14 -0.60 -10.29
C HIS A 270 -4.20 -1.48 -9.63
N LYS A 271 -4.81 -1.01 -8.54
CA LYS A 271 -5.90 -1.74 -7.86
C LYS A 271 -7.07 -2.03 -8.79
N MET A 272 -7.50 -1.01 -9.55
CA MET A 272 -8.63 -1.14 -10.46
C MET A 272 -8.34 -2.09 -11.62
N ILE A 273 -7.12 -2.06 -12.16
CA ILE A 273 -6.70 -2.98 -13.23
C ILE A 273 -6.69 -4.42 -12.72
N ASN A 274 -6.06 -4.65 -11.57
CA ASN A 274 -5.99 -5.97 -10.93
C ASN A 274 -7.40 -6.52 -10.68
N ASN A 275 -8.29 -5.70 -10.10
CA ASN A 275 -9.64 -6.12 -9.71
C ASN A 275 -10.56 -6.35 -10.91
N ARG A 276 -10.45 -5.53 -11.98
CA ARG A 276 -11.35 -5.58 -13.13
C ARG A 276 -10.91 -6.61 -14.18
N PHE A 277 -9.62 -6.69 -14.46
CA PHE A 277 -9.09 -7.47 -15.59
C PHE A 277 -8.29 -8.70 -15.14
N ASN A 278 -8.07 -8.89 -13.83
CA ASN A 278 -7.18 -9.95 -13.31
C ASN A 278 -5.80 -9.91 -14.00
N TYR A 279 -5.30 -8.69 -14.20
CA TYR A 279 -4.16 -8.40 -15.07
C TYR A 279 -2.99 -7.85 -14.25
N TYR A 280 -1.87 -8.57 -14.23
CA TYR A 280 -0.74 -8.33 -13.33
C TYR A 280 0.56 -7.97 -14.07
N ASP A 281 0.48 -7.59 -15.34
CA ASP A 281 1.67 -7.10 -16.06
C ASP A 281 2.14 -5.78 -15.47
N GLN A 282 3.37 -5.77 -14.98
CA GLN A 282 3.92 -4.62 -14.27
C GLN A 282 4.13 -3.43 -15.22
N VAL A 283 4.51 -3.65 -16.49
CA VAL A 283 4.80 -2.54 -17.41
C VAL A 283 3.52 -1.80 -17.77
N ASN A 284 2.51 -2.51 -18.26
CA ASN A 284 1.23 -1.92 -18.62
C ASN A 284 0.52 -1.31 -17.41
N GLY A 285 0.65 -1.91 -16.22
CA GLY A 285 0.18 -1.33 -14.97
C GLY A 285 0.81 0.04 -14.70
N GLU A 286 2.13 0.14 -14.80
CA GLU A 286 2.88 1.39 -14.62
C GLU A 286 2.60 2.42 -15.72
N GLU A 287 2.36 1.99 -16.95
CA GLU A 287 1.95 2.90 -18.03
C GLU A 287 0.60 3.54 -17.71
N LEU A 288 -0.39 2.72 -17.32
CA LEU A 288 -1.73 3.19 -17.00
C LEU A 288 -1.73 4.10 -15.76
N SER A 289 -1.03 3.74 -14.69
CA SER A 289 -0.93 4.56 -13.48
C SER A 289 -0.21 5.89 -13.72
N LEU A 290 0.86 5.88 -14.52
CA LEU A 290 1.54 7.09 -14.95
C LEU A 290 0.61 7.99 -15.79
N MET A 291 -0.18 7.41 -16.70
CA MET A 291 -1.11 8.18 -17.53
C MET A 291 -2.25 8.78 -16.72
N SER A 292 -2.82 8.03 -15.77
CA SER A 292 -3.81 8.54 -14.81
C SER A 292 -3.26 9.74 -14.05
N THR A 293 -2.01 9.66 -13.61
CA THR A 293 -1.33 10.72 -12.86
C THR A 293 -1.08 11.96 -13.72
N ILE A 294 -0.56 11.80 -14.96
CA ILE A 294 -0.37 12.91 -15.91
C ILE A 294 -1.71 13.54 -16.30
N TYR A 295 -2.74 12.74 -16.53
CA TYR A 295 -4.05 13.26 -16.88
C TYR A 295 -4.66 14.11 -15.75
N ALA A 296 -4.55 13.65 -14.50
CA ALA A 296 -5.05 14.40 -13.35
C ALA A 296 -4.22 15.67 -13.08
N LYS A 297 -2.89 15.55 -13.06
CA LYS A 297 -1.96 16.60 -12.69
C LYS A 297 -0.76 16.62 -13.68
N PRO A 298 -0.87 17.28 -14.83
CA PRO A 298 0.08 17.14 -15.93
C PRO A 298 1.55 17.30 -15.56
N TYR A 299 1.90 18.41 -14.92
CA TYR A 299 3.30 18.66 -14.57
C TYR A 299 3.77 17.77 -13.39
N LEU A 300 2.90 17.46 -12.43
CA LEU A 300 3.28 16.58 -11.31
C LEU A 300 3.47 15.14 -11.82
N GLY A 301 2.58 14.63 -12.66
CA GLY A 301 2.75 13.35 -13.33
C GLY A 301 3.97 13.31 -14.25
N LEU A 302 4.30 14.40 -14.95
CA LEU A 302 5.56 14.47 -15.69
C LEU A 302 6.78 14.42 -14.78
N SER A 303 6.72 14.98 -13.56
CA SER A 303 7.82 14.83 -12.60
C SER A 303 8.04 13.37 -12.20
N VAL A 304 6.96 12.58 -12.05
CA VAL A 304 7.03 11.11 -11.85
C VAL A 304 7.63 10.42 -13.07
N MET A 305 7.17 10.75 -14.28
CA MET A 305 7.73 10.22 -15.53
C MET A 305 9.23 10.48 -15.62
N TYR A 306 9.67 11.70 -15.31
CA TYR A 306 11.09 12.05 -15.31
C TYR A 306 11.87 11.29 -14.24
N SER A 307 11.28 11.00 -13.09
CA SER A 307 11.91 10.11 -12.12
C SER A 307 12.12 8.71 -12.69
N TYR A 308 11.11 8.15 -13.36
CA TYR A 308 11.17 6.82 -13.98
C TYR A 308 12.22 6.73 -15.08
N VAL A 309 12.34 7.77 -15.92
CA VAL A 309 13.38 7.85 -16.96
C VAL A 309 14.78 7.80 -16.35
N ASN A 310 14.97 8.41 -15.18
CA ASN A 310 16.25 8.56 -14.48
C ASN A 310 16.60 7.38 -13.55
N TYR A 311 15.78 6.34 -13.46
CA TYR A 311 16.14 5.14 -12.73
C TYR A 311 17.36 4.45 -13.37
N ASN A 312 18.33 4.08 -12.52
CA ASN A 312 19.62 3.52 -12.95
C ASN A 312 19.49 2.13 -13.60
N ALA A 313 18.45 1.37 -13.26
CA ALA A 313 18.20 0.04 -13.80
C ALA A 313 17.03 0.06 -14.80
N ILE A 314 17.07 -0.85 -15.78
CA ILE A 314 15.88 -1.15 -16.57
C ILE A 314 14.90 -1.89 -15.65
N ASN A 315 13.76 -1.26 -15.37
CA ASN A 315 12.68 -1.80 -14.55
C ASN A 315 11.32 -1.40 -15.17
N PRO A 316 10.19 -1.96 -14.69
CA PRO A 316 8.87 -1.68 -15.26
C PRO A 316 8.55 -0.19 -15.37
N HIS A 317 8.84 0.60 -14.32
CA HIS A 317 8.65 2.05 -14.31
C HIS A 317 9.39 2.75 -15.46
N ARG A 318 10.68 2.44 -15.65
CA ARG A 318 11.50 3.04 -16.71
C ARG A 318 11.01 2.64 -18.09
N ILE A 319 10.60 1.39 -18.27
CA ILE A 319 10.02 0.92 -19.54
C ILE A 319 8.72 1.66 -19.85
N ALA A 320 7.82 1.77 -18.87
CA ALA A 320 6.55 2.49 -18.99
C ALA A 320 6.75 3.96 -19.40
N ALA A 321 7.67 4.66 -18.71
CA ALA A 321 7.98 6.05 -19.05
C ALA A 321 8.58 6.18 -20.46
N MET A 322 9.50 5.29 -20.85
CA MET A 322 10.11 5.32 -22.18
C MET A 322 9.12 4.96 -23.30
N ASN A 323 8.13 4.11 -23.03
CA ASN A 323 7.06 3.82 -23.98
C ASN A 323 6.16 5.03 -24.20
N PHE A 324 5.78 5.73 -23.13
CA PHE A 324 5.04 6.99 -23.27
C PHE A 324 5.85 8.06 -24.02
N VAL A 325 7.16 8.19 -23.74
CA VAL A 325 8.06 9.08 -24.50
C VAL A 325 8.03 8.77 -26.01
N LYS A 326 8.10 7.49 -26.39
CA LYS A 326 7.99 7.07 -27.80
C LYS A 326 6.63 7.46 -28.39
N TYR A 327 5.55 7.16 -27.67
CA TYR A 327 4.20 7.52 -28.09
C TYR A 327 4.05 9.02 -28.33
N VAL A 328 4.56 9.85 -27.41
CA VAL A 328 4.53 11.32 -27.56
C VAL A 328 5.36 11.79 -28.75
N ALA A 329 6.55 11.22 -28.96
CA ALA A 329 7.40 11.54 -30.11
C ALA A 329 6.71 11.22 -31.45
N GLU A 330 6.03 10.08 -31.53
CA GLU A 330 5.26 9.66 -32.70
C GLU A 330 4.03 10.57 -32.94
N LYS A 331 3.22 10.80 -31.91
CA LYS A 331 1.99 11.61 -32.03
C LYS A 331 2.23 13.09 -32.27
N SER A 332 3.32 13.64 -31.76
CA SER A 332 3.70 15.03 -32.00
C SER A 332 4.47 15.23 -33.31
N GLY A 333 4.94 14.16 -33.95
CA GLY A 333 5.87 14.23 -35.09
C GLY A 333 7.27 14.74 -34.72
N ASN A 334 7.55 14.95 -33.43
CA ASN A 334 8.84 15.48 -32.96
C ASN A 334 9.76 14.34 -32.51
N ARG A 335 10.64 13.91 -33.42
CA ARG A 335 11.61 12.83 -33.16
C ARG A 335 12.67 13.18 -32.11
N ASP A 336 12.91 14.48 -31.85
CA ASP A 336 13.90 14.90 -30.85
C ASP A 336 13.48 14.53 -29.42
N ILE A 337 12.18 14.35 -29.19
CA ILE A 337 11.64 13.87 -27.89
C ILE A 337 12.21 12.50 -27.53
N GLY A 338 12.40 11.60 -28.50
CA GLY A 338 12.98 10.28 -28.26
C GLY A 338 14.45 10.34 -27.78
N ARG A 339 15.18 11.41 -28.14
CA ARG A 339 16.58 11.65 -27.72
C ARG A 339 16.66 12.50 -26.46
N ASN A 340 15.72 13.41 -26.28
CA ASN A 340 15.63 14.31 -25.13
C ASN A 340 14.18 14.33 -24.60
N PRO A 341 13.82 13.39 -23.69
CA PRO A 341 12.50 13.36 -23.06
C PRO A 341 12.13 14.67 -22.33
N GLY A 342 13.13 15.46 -21.93
CA GLY A 342 12.95 16.77 -21.29
C GLY A 342 12.18 17.79 -22.13
N LEU A 343 12.01 17.55 -23.43
CA LEU A 343 11.20 18.41 -24.31
C LEU A 343 9.69 18.30 -24.04
N ILE A 344 9.21 17.20 -23.44
CA ILE A 344 7.78 16.98 -23.18
C ILE A 344 7.23 18.03 -22.19
N LYS A 345 8.02 18.48 -21.22
CA LYS A 345 7.60 19.50 -20.24
C LYS A 345 7.27 20.87 -20.86
N LEU A 346 7.66 21.11 -22.11
CA LEU A 346 7.36 22.34 -22.85
C LEU A 346 5.96 22.33 -23.46
N MET A 347 5.28 21.18 -23.48
CA MET A 347 3.90 21.06 -23.96
C MET A 347 2.91 21.71 -22.98
N GLY A 348 1.78 22.19 -23.52
CA GLY A 348 0.70 22.75 -22.71
C GLY A 348 -0.11 21.67 -21.99
N GLU A 349 -0.72 22.02 -20.86
CA GLU A 349 -1.49 21.07 -20.03
C GLU A 349 -2.58 20.32 -20.82
N ALA A 350 -3.34 21.02 -21.66
CA ALA A 350 -4.40 20.41 -22.47
C ALA A 350 -3.85 19.33 -23.41
N GLN A 351 -2.68 19.57 -24.01
CA GLN A 351 -2.02 18.62 -24.88
C GLN A 351 -1.52 17.41 -24.09
N LEU A 352 -0.91 17.63 -22.92
CA LEU A 352 -0.44 16.55 -22.04
C LEU A 352 -1.59 15.66 -21.56
N LYS A 353 -2.72 16.26 -21.15
CA LYS A 353 -3.93 15.51 -20.77
C LYS A 353 -4.47 14.68 -21.92
N GLN A 354 -4.55 15.27 -23.12
CA GLN A 354 -5.03 14.55 -24.29
C GLN A 354 -4.14 13.35 -24.63
N LEU A 355 -2.82 13.55 -24.68
CA LEU A 355 -1.85 12.47 -24.94
C LEU A 355 -1.93 11.36 -23.89
N ALA A 356 -2.03 11.72 -22.61
CA ALA A 356 -2.14 10.75 -21.52
C ALA A 356 -3.44 9.94 -21.62
N ARG A 357 -4.58 10.60 -21.88
CA ARG A 357 -5.87 9.93 -22.07
C ARG A 357 -5.86 8.99 -23.27
N ASP A 358 -5.32 9.44 -24.41
CA ASP A 358 -5.29 8.62 -25.63
C ASP A 358 -4.38 7.40 -25.47
N TYR A 359 -3.23 7.57 -24.81
CA TYR A 359 -2.33 6.45 -24.52
C TYR A 359 -2.94 5.47 -23.51
N PHE A 360 -3.61 5.99 -22.48
CA PHE A 360 -4.35 5.19 -21.52
C PHE A 360 -5.40 4.31 -22.21
N GLN A 361 -6.24 4.90 -23.05
CA GLN A 361 -7.27 4.16 -23.78
C GLN A 361 -6.66 3.11 -24.72
N LEU A 362 -5.57 3.45 -25.42
CA LEU A 362 -4.87 2.52 -26.30
C LEU A 362 -4.38 1.26 -25.56
N ILE A 363 -3.96 1.38 -24.30
CA ILE A 363 -3.54 0.23 -23.50
C ILE A 363 -4.76 -0.54 -23.00
N VAL A 364 -5.79 0.14 -22.48
CA VAL A 364 -7.03 -0.50 -22.01
C VAL A 364 -7.67 -1.34 -23.12
N ASP A 365 -7.72 -0.83 -24.36
CA ASP A 365 -8.28 -1.54 -25.52
C ASP A 365 -7.50 -2.82 -25.89
N ARG A 366 -6.31 -3.04 -25.32
CA ARG A 366 -5.51 -4.28 -25.48
C ARG A 366 -5.68 -5.25 -24.31
N LEU A 367 -6.30 -4.80 -23.21
CA LEU A 367 -6.57 -5.61 -22.02
C LEU A 367 -7.94 -6.30 -22.11
N ASP A 368 -8.89 -5.67 -22.81
CA ASP A 368 -10.16 -6.28 -23.26
C ASP A 368 -9.90 -7.27 -24.42
#